data_AF-A0A327XRC0-F1
#
_entry.id   AF-A0A327XRC0-F1
#
_cell.length_a   1.000
_cell.length_b   1.000
_cell.length_c   1.000
_cell.angle_alpha   90.00
_cell.angle_beta   90.00
_cell.angle_gamma   90.00
#
_symmetry.space_group_name_H-M   'P 1'
#
loop_
_entity.id
_entity.type
_entity.pdbx_description
1 polymer ?
#
loop_
_entity_poly.entity_id
_entity_poly.type
_entity_poly.pdbx_seq_one_letter_code
_entity_poly.pdbx_strand_id
1 'polypeptide(L)'
;MAAGTVLSRKWQPPVSALSFTAWQLTAGGLILLPLALIVEPSLPPLTVTNLAGLAWLGLIGAALTYAIWFRGVARLEPGAVSMLGMMSPVTAVILGWVALGQSLSLLQGLGVLIVLGSVWAGQRANRPTMPAPASRRRAPIQLTERS
;
A
#
# COMPACT_ATOMS: atom_id res chain seq x y z
N MET A 1 2.51 -7.86 8.91
CA MET A 1 1.46 -7.52 7.93
C MET A 1 0.29 -8.51 7.93
N ALA A 2 0.51 -9.82 7.78
CA ALA A 2 -0.55 -10.83 7.61
C ALA A 2 -1.67 -10.77 8.67
N ALA A 3 -1.33 -10.78 9.97
CA ALA A 3 -2.32 -10.73 11.04
C ALA A 3 -3.19 -9.45 11.01
N GLY A 4 -2.57 -8.29 10.82
CA GLY A 4 -3.29 -7.00 10.71
C GLY A 4 -4.22 -6.95 9.50
N THR A 5 -3.80 -7.50 8.35
CA THR A 5 -4.67 -7.58 7.15
C THR A 5 -5.84 -8.53 7.34
N VAL A 6 -5.67 -9.63 8.08
CA VAL A 6 -6.75 -10.58 8.36
C VAL A 6 -7.74 -10.00 9.37
N LEU A 7 -7.25 -9.39 10.45
CA LEU A 7 -8.11 -8.86 11.51
C LEU A 7 -8.91 -7.64 11.05
N SER A 8 -8.30 -6.75 10.27
CA SER A 8 -8.99 -5.60 9.65
C SER A 8 -10.08 -6.03 8.66
N ARG A 9 -9.85 -7.11 7.90
CA ARG A 9 -10.88 -7.72 7.04
C ARG A 9 -12.00 -8.38 7.83
N LYS A 10 -11.70 -9.01 8.97
CA LYS A 10 -12.69 -9.69 9.82
C LYS A 10 -13.62 -8.70 10.53
N TRP A 11 -13.08 -7.58 11.00
CA TRP A 11 -13.82 -6.65 11.87
C TRP A 11 -14.44 -5.47 11.14
N GLN A 12 -13.97 -5.12 9.94
CA GLN A 12 -14.51 -4.06 9.08
C GLN A 12 -15.02 -2.82 9.87
N PRO A 13 -14.12 -2.10 10.57
CA PRO A 13 -14.53 -1.02 11.45
C PRO A 13 -15.32 0.05 10.66
N PRO A 14 -16.39 0.62 11.26
CA PRO A 14 -17.31 1.54 10.58
C PRO A 14 -16.74 2.96 10.45
N VAL A 15 -15.48 3.07 10.03
CA VAL A 15 -14.75 4.33 9.86
C VAL A 15 -14.02 4.32 8.51
N SER A 16 -13.69 5.50 8.00
CA SER A 16 -12.94 5.60 6.75
C SER A 16 -11.56 4.93 6.87
N ALA A 17 -11.02 4.45 5.74
CA ALA A 17 -9.66 3.90 5.68
C ALA A 17 -8.59 4.88 6.20
N LEU A 18 -8.75 6.18 5.90
CA LEU A 18 -7.87 7.23 6.39
C LEU A 18 -7.94 7.36 7.92
N SER A 19 -9.15 7.36 8.50
CA SER A 19 -9.35 7.41 9.95
C SER A 19 -8.77 6.17 10.64
N PHE A 20 -8.95 5.00 10.04
CA PHE A 20 -8.39 3.75 10.58
C PHE A 20 -6.85 3.76 10.52
N THR A 21 -6.25 4.25 9.45
CA THR A 21 -4.78 4.42 9.35
C THR A 21 -4.26 5.45 10.35
N ALA A 22 -4.96 6.57 10.54
CA ALA A 22 -4.58 7.57 11.53
C ALA A 22 -4.52 6.96 12.95
N TRP A 23 -5.57 6.24 13.36
CA TRP A 23 -5.58 5.56 14.66
C TRP A 23 -4.50 4.48 14.77
N GLN A 24 -4.21 3.72 13.71
CA GLN A 24 -3.12 2.75 13.71
C GLN A 24 -1.75 3.41 13.89
N LEU A 25 -1.49 4.52 13.20
CA LEU A 25 -0.22 5.24 13.33
C LEU A 25 -0.08 5.89 14.71
N THR A 26 -1.16 6.47 15.25
CA THR A 26 -1.17 7.00 16.62
C THR A 26 -0.90 5.91 17.65
N ALA A 27 -1.62 4.78 17.58
CA ALA A 27 -1.41 3.67 18.50
C ALA A 27 -0.01 3.07 18.37
N GLY A 28 0.49 2.87 17.13
CA GLY A 28 1.84 2.41 16.87
C GLY A 28 2.90 3.36 17.44
N GLY A 29 2.74 4.67 17.24
CA GLY A 29 3.61 5.69 17.81
C GLY A 29 3.60 5.70 19.33
N LEU A 30 2.42 5.62 19.96
CA LEU A 30 2.28 5.58 21.42
C LEU A 30 2.89 4.32 22.04
N ILE A 31 2.79 3.18 21.37
CA ILE A 31 3.40 1.91 21.83
C ILE A 31 4.93 1.98 21.68
N LEU A 32 5.43 2.57 20.58
CA LEU A 32 6.87 2.69 20.33
C LEU A 32 7.53 3.77 21.19
N LEU A 33 6.80 4.82 21.57
CA LEU A 33 7.32 5.94 22.36
C LEU A 33 8.05 5.51 23.65
N PRO A 34 7.47 4.69 24.55
CA PRO A 34 8.18 4.27 25.75
C PRO A 34 9.41 3.42 25.43
N LEU A 35 9.35 2.59 24.38
CA LEU A 35 10.49 1.79 23.95
C LEU A 35 11.64 2.69 23.45
N ALA A 36 11.32 3.71 22.65
CA ALA A 36 12.30 4.69 22.19
C ALA A 36 12.94 5.43 23.38
N LEU A 37 12.14 5.85 24.38
CA LEU A 37 12.65 6.52 25.57
C LEU A 37 13.55 5.66 26.46
N ILE A 38 13.40 4.33 26.43
CA ILE A 38 14.18 3.38 27.25
C ILE A 38 15.43 2.89 26.51
N VAL A 39 15.32 2.64 25.20
CA VAL A 39 16.35 1.94 24.42
C VAL A 39 17.23 2.90 23.61
N GLU A 40 16.68 4.02 23.14
CA GLU A 40 17.45 4.94 22.32
C GLU A 40 18.32 5.87 23.19
N PRO A 41 19.48 6.30 22.68
CA PRO A 41 20.26 7.36 23.29
C PRO A 41 19.44 8.64 23.48
N SER A 42 19.85 9.49 24.42
CA SER A 42 19.23 10.80 24.62
C SER A 42 19.14 11.57 23.31
N LEU A 43 17.95 12.09 23.00
CA LEU A 43 17.71 12.88 21.79
C LEU A 43 18.71 14.04 21.71
N PRO A 44 19.38 14.23 20.56
CA PRO A 44 20.15 15.44 20.33
C PRO A 44 19.24 16.67 20.39
N PRO A 45 19.78 17.88 20.62
CA PRO A 45 18.99 19.09 20.70
C PRO A 45 18.09 19.25 19.46
N LEU A 46 16.78 19.33 19.69
CA LEU A 46 15.82 19.49 18.60
C LEU A 46 15.98 20.88 18.00
N THR A 47 16.62 20.94 16.84
CA THR A 47 16.75 22.19 16.09
C THR A 47 15.44 22.53 15.38
N VAL A 48 15.26 23.80 15.02
CA VAL A 48 14.14 24.24 14.18
C VAL A 48 14.10 23.45 12.87
N THR A 49 15.26 23.12 12.30
CA THR A 49 15.37 22.28 11.09
C THR A 49 14.83 20.88 11.31
N ASN A 50 15.11 20.24 12.47
CA ASN A 50 14.56 18.92 12.78
C ASN A 50 13.05 18.96 12.94
N LEU A 51 12.53 19.97 13.64
CA LEU A 51 11.09 20.15 13.81
C LEU A 51 10.38 20.43 12.47
N ALA A 52 10.98 21.25 11.62
CA ALA A 52 10.47 21.50 10.26
C ALA A 52 10.48 20.22 9.41
N GLY A 53 11.56 19.43 9.50
CA GLY A 53 11.66 18.13 8.84
C GLY A 53 10.59 17.14 9.32
N LEU A 54 10.37 17.04 10.64
CA LEU A 54 9.30 16.21 11.22
C LEU A 54 7.91 16.67 10.78
N ALA A 55 7.67 17.98 10.78
CA ALA A 55 6.40 18.55 10.30
C ALA A 55 6.17 18.25 8.81
N TRP A 56 7.21 18.38 7.99
CA TRP A 56 7.15 18.04 6.56
C TRP A 56 6.84 16.55 6.35
N LEU A 57 7.57 15.66 7.03
CA LEU A 57 7.35 14.21 6.92
C LEU A 57 5.95 13.79 7.40
N GLY A 58 5.49 14.35 8.52
CA GLY A 58 4.18 14.04 9.08
C GLY A 58 3.01 14.60 8.25
N LEU A 59 3.07 15.88 7.89
CA LEU A 59 1.96 16.55 7.20
C LEU A 59 1.92 16.24 5.71
N ILE A 60 3.07 16.35 5.03
CA ILE A 60 3.15 16.17 3.58
C ILE A 60 3.44 14.72 3.24
N GLY A 61 4.50 14.16 3.82
CA GLY A 61 4.95 12.79 3.55
C GLY A 61 3.93 11.72 3.95
N ALA A 62 3.21 11.93 5.07
CA ALA A 62 2.20 11.00 5.55
C ALA A 62 0.77 11.50 5.32
N ALA A 63 0.31 12.54 6.01
CA ALA A 63 -1.11 12.88 6.05
C ALA A 63 -1.71 13.24 4.68
N LEU A 64 -1.08 14.17 3.95
CA LEU A 64 -1.53 14.57 2.61
C LEU A 64 -1.44 13.41 1.62
N THR A 65 -0.30 12.70 1.63
CA THR A 65 -0.06 11.58 0.72
C THR A 65 -1.06 10.44 0.95
N TYR A 66 -1.37 10.09 2.20
CA TYR A 66 -2.42 9.11 2.52
C TYR A 66 -3.81 9.57 2.07
N ALA A 67 -4.15 10.85 2.27
CA ALA A 67 -5.43 11.38 1.84
C ALA A 67 -5.59 11.31 0.31
N ILE A 68 -4.54 11.63 -0.45
CA ILE A 68 -4.52 11.49 -1.91
C ILE A 68 -4.59 10.02 -2.31
N TRP A 69 -3.78 9.17 -1.70
CA TRP A 69 -3.72 7.73 -1.95
C TRP A 69 -5.08 7.06 -1.78
N PHE A 70 -5.73 7.23 -0.62
CA PHE A 70 -7.02 6.61 -0.35
C PHE A 70 -8.13 7.13 -1.27
N ARG A 71 -8.10 8.43 -1.62
CA ARG A 71 -9.01 8.98 -2.64
C ARG A 71 -8.79 8.39 -4.02
N GLY A 72 -7.53 8.16 -4.41
CA GLY A 72 -7.17 7.53 -5.68
C GLY A 72 -7.57 6.06 -5.74
N VAL A 73 -7.23 5.29 -4.71
CA VAL A 73 -7.60 3.86 -4.60
C VAL A 73 -9.11 3.66 -4.64
N ALA A 74 -9.90 4.56 -4.04
CA ALA A 74 -11.37 4.49 -4.10
C ALA A 74 -11.96 4.72 -5.50
N ARG A 75 -11.18 5.23 -6.46
CA ARG A 75 -11.61 5.61 -7.82
C ARG A 75 -10.98 4.75 -8.92
N LEU A 76 -9.96 3.96 -8.59
CA LEU A 76 -9.17 3.20 -9.55
C LEU A 76 -9.49 1.71 -9.45
N GLU A 77 -9.49 1.03 -10.59
CA GLU A 77 -9.59 -0.43 -10.61
C GLU A 77 -8.35 -1.08 -9.98
N PRO A 78 -8.47 -2.30 -9.39
CA PRO A 78 -7.37 -2.96 -8.68
C PRO A 78 -6.08 -3.13 -9.48
N GLY A 79 -6.20 -3.30 -10.81
CA GLY A 79 -5.04 -3.39 -11.71
C GLY A 79 -4.22 -2.10 -11.74
N ALA A 80 -4.89 -0.95 -11.86
CA ALA A 80 -4.23 0.37 -11.87
C ALA A 80 -3.58 0.68 -10.51
N VAL A 81 -4.27 0.37 -9.40
CA VAL A 81 -3.71 0.52 -8.04
C VAL A 81 -2.45 -0.34 -7.86
N SER A 82 -2.47 -1.56 -8.39
CA SER A 82 -1.30 -2.45 -8.35
C SER A 82 -0.12 -1.87 -9.13
N MET A 83 -0.35 -1.29 -10.32
CA MET A 83 0.72 -0.63 -11.10
C MET A 83 1.31 0.57 -10.36
N LEU A 84 0.49 1.39 -9.69
CA LEU A 84 0.98 2.50 -8.88
C LEU A 84 1.89 2.03 -7.74
N GLY A 85 1.54 0.91 -7.07
CA GLY A 85 2.38 0.30 -6.05
C GLY A 85 3.76 -0.11 -6.58
N MET A 86 3.84 -0.56 -7.84
CA MET A 86 5.10 -0.97 -8.49
C MET A 86 5.95 0.21 -8.95
N MET A 87 5.37 1.40 -9.10
CA MET A 87 6.12 2.63 -9.36
C MET A 87 6.87 3.15 -8.12
N SER A 88 6.46 2.75 -6.92
CA SER A 88 7.13 3.15 -5.67
C SER A 88 8.63 2.78 -5.63
N PRO A 89 9.06 1.52 -5.88
CA PRO A 89 10.49 1.19 -5.91
C PRO A 89 11.25 1.91 -7.02
N VAL A 90 10.64 2.12 -8.20
CA VAL A 90 11.27 2.84 -9.32
C VAL A 90 11.52 4.31 -8.94
N THR A 91 10.50 4.99 -8.42
CA THR A 91 10.62 6.39 -7.98
C THR A 91 11.62 6.56 -6.85
N ALA A 92 11.64 5.63 -5.88
CA ALA A 92 12.62 5.64 -4.80
C ALA A 92 14.06 5.54 -5.32
N VAL A 93 14.34 4.63 -6.26
CA VAL A 93 15.67 4.49 -6.87
C VAL A 93 16.08 5.74 -7.65
N ILE A 94 15.16 6.30 -8.46
CA ILE A 94 15.43 7.51 -9.23
C ILE A 94 15.74 8.70 -8.31
N LEU A 95 14.94 8.90 -7.25
CA LEU A 95 15.16 9.98 -6.29
C LEU A 95 16.46 9.76 -5.49
N GLY A 96 16.77 8.53 -5.08
CA GLY A 96 18.04 8.20 -4.43
C GLY A 96 19.24 8.53 -5.32
N TRP A 97 19.17 8.18 -6.60
CA TRP A 97 20.25 8.45 -7.53
C TRP A 97 20.38 9.94 -7.88
N VAL A 98 19.29 10.60 -8.28
CA VAL A 98 19.32 11.99 -8.78
C VAL A 98 19.35 13.02 -7.67
N ALA A 99 18.50 12.87 -6.65
CA ALA A 99 18.34 13.88 -5.60
C ALA A 99 19.31 13.68 -4.43
N LEU A 100 19.70 12.44 -4.12
CA LEU A 100 20.65 12.13 -3.05
C LEU A 100 22.05 11.80 -3.57
N GLY A 101 22.26 11.72 -4.90
CA GLY A 101 23.57 11.42 -5.49
C GLY A 101 24.07 10.00 -5.21
N GLN A 102 23.19 9.07 -4.85
CA GLN A 102 23.58 7.70 -4.54
C GLN A 102 24.01 6.97 -5.81
N SER A 103 25.24 6.44 -5.83
CA SER A 103 25.71 5.61 -6.93
C SER A 103 25.12 4.21 -6.83
N LEU A 104 24.57 3.71 -7.94
CA LEU A 104 24.11 2.34 -8.04
C LEU A 104 25.31 1.45 -8.35
N SER A 105 25.74 0.66 -7.38
CA SER A 105 26.66 -0.45 -7.62
C SER A 105 26.05 -1.46 -8.59
N LEU A 106 26.90 -2.23 -9.29
CA LEU A 106 26.46 -3.32 -10.16
C LEU A 106 25.49 -4.29 -9.45
N LEU A 107 25.77 -4.62 -8.19
CA LEU A 107 24.93 -5.53 -7.40
C LEU A 107 23.54 -4.93 -7.12
N GLN A 108 23.45 -3.63 -6.85
CA GLN A 108 22.17 -2.94 -6.69
C GLN A 108 21.39 -2.88 -8.02
N GLY A 109 22.09 -2.68 -9.14
CA GLY A 109 21.49 -2.76 -10.48
C GLY A 109 20.86 -4.12 -10.75
N LEU A 110 21.56 -5.21 -10.41
CA LEU A 110 21.01 -6.57 -10.49
C LEU A 110 19.80 -6.75 -9.58
N GLY A 111 19.85 -6.22 -8.35
CA GLY A 111 18.72 -6.22 -7.42
C GLY A 111 17.49 -5.51 -7.99
N VAL A 112 17.68 -4.35 -8.61
CA VAL A 112 16.60 -3.61 -9.31
C VAL A 112 15.99 -4.46 -10.41
N LEU A 113 16.79 -5.09 -11.25
CA LEU A 113 16.30 -5.97 -12.33
C LEU A 113 15.50 -7.15 -11.79
N ILE A 114 15.96 -7.80 -10.72
CA ILE A 114 15.27 -8.93 -10.08
C ILE A 114 13.91 -8.48 -9.53
N VAL A 115 13.85 -7.33 -8.83
CA VAL A 115 12.61 -6.78 -8.27
C VAL A 115 11.62 -6.47 -9.39
N LEU A 116 12.05 -5.72 -10.42
CA LEU A 116 11.18 -5.37 -11.55
C LEU A 116 10.70 -6.61 -12.33
N GLY A 117 11.57 -7.61 -12.52
CA GLY A 117 11.22 -8.86 -13.17
C GLY A 117 10.20 -9.68 -12.37
N SER A 118 10.38 -9.76 -11.05
CA SER A 118 9.46 -10.48 -10.14
C SER A 118 8.09 -9.83 -10.10
N VAL A 119 8.06 -8.50 -10.06
CA VAL A 119 6.84 -7.70 -10.16
C VAL A 119 6.09 -7.97 -11.47
N TRP A 120 6.80 -7.93 -12.59
CA TRP A 120 6.22 -8.13 -13.90
C TRP A 120 5.67 -9.55 -14.07
N ALA A 121 6.40 -10.57 -13.60
CA ALA A 121 5.95 -11.95 -13.59
C ALA A 121 4.70 -12.14 -12.71
N GLY A 122 4.70 -11.56 -11.50
CA GLY A 122 3.57 -11.61 -10.58
C GLY A 122 2.30 -10.96 -11.14
N GLN A 123 2.42 -9.82 -11.83
CA GLN A 123 1.29 -9.15 -12.47
C GLN A 123 0.69 -9.98 -13.62
N ARG A 124 1.51 -10.73 -14.37
CA ARG A 124 1.02 -11.65 -15.42
C ARG A 124 0.26 -12.84 -14.84
N ALA A 125 0.78 -13.42 -13.75
CA ALA A 125 0.16 -14.58 -13.11
C ALA A 125 -1.18 -14.25 -12.43
N ASN A 126 -1.36 -13.01 -11.98
CA ASN A 126 -2.55 -12.58 -11.23
C ASN A 126 -3.65 -11.96 -12.12
N ARG A 127 -3.57 -12.12 -13.45
CA ARG A 127 -4.66 -11.70 -14.35
C ARG A 127 -5.88 -12.58 -14.07
N PRO A 128 -7.04 -12.01 -13.70
CA PRO A 128 -8.23 -12.80 -13.43
C PRO A 128 -8.62 -13.57 -14.68
N THR A 129 -8.62 -14.90 -14.60
CA THR A 129 -9.16 -15.78 -15.62
C THR A 129 -10.64 -15.43 -15.76
N MET A 130 -11.04 -14.90 -16.92
CA MET A 130 -12.41 -14.52 -17.18
C MET A 130 -13.32 -15.74 -16.93
N PRO A 131 -14.35 -15.65 -16.06
CA PRO A 131 -15.23 -16.78 -15.82
C PRO A 131 -15.86 -17.21 -17.15
N ALA A 132 -15.76 -18.50 -17.48
CA ALA A 132 -16.40 -19.03 -18.67
C ALA A 132 -17.90 -18.71 -18.62
N PRO A 133 -18.51 -18.24 -19.73
CA PRO A 133 -19.91 -17.86 -19.73
C PRO A 133 -20.75 -19.05 -19.25
N ALA A 134 -21.47 -18.86 -18.15
CA ALA A 134 -22.37 -19.87 -17.59
C ALA A 134 -23.33 -20.29 -18.71
N SER A 135 -23.21 -21.54 -19.15
CA SER A 135 -24.13 -22.12 -20.12
C SER A 135 -25.54 -21.95 -19.56
N ARG A 136 -26.37 -21.17 -20.27
CA ARG A 136 -27.80 -21.05 -19.98
C ARG A 136 -28.37 -22.46 -19.95
N ARG A 137 -28.55 -23.02 -18.76
CA ARG A 137 -29.32 -24.24 -18.55
C ARG A 137 -30.74 -23.89 -18.99
N ARG A 138 -31.15 -24.37 -20.18
CA ARG A 138 -32.52 -24.26 -20.66
C ARG A 138 -33.45 -24.77 -19.55
N ALA A 139 -34.31 -23.91 -19.04
CA ALA A 139 -35.38 -24.33 -18.15
C ALA A 139 -36.28 -25.33 -18.90
N PRO A 140 -36.67 -26.46 -18.28
CA PRO A 140 -37.65 -27.34 -18.89
C PRO A 140 -38.97 -26.58 -18.99
N ILE A 141 -39.54 -26.58 -20.20
CA ILE A 141 -40.87 -26.05 -20.48
C ILE A 141 -41.84 -26.84 -19.59
N GLN A 142 -42.36 -26.20 -18.54
CA GLN A 142 -43.52 -26.72 -17.82
C GLN A 142 -44.72 -26.60 -18.77
N LEU A 143 -45.04 -27.71 -19.43
CA LEU A 143 -46.32 -27.88 -20.10
C LEU A 143 -47.40 -27.75 -19.02
N THR A 144 -48.12 -26.64 -19.09
CA THR A 144 -49.38 -26.44 -18.39
C THR A 144 -50.38 -27.44 -18.99
N GLU A 145 -50.51 -28.61 -18.39
CA GLU A 145 -51.71 -29.41 -18.59
C GLU A 145 -52.81 -28.84 -17.70
N ARG A 146 -53.68 -28.08 -18.35
CA ARG A 146 -55.04 -27.81 -17.90
C ARG A 146 -55.86 -29.08 -18.12
N SER A 147 -56.47 -29.61 -17.06
CA SER A 147 -57.80 -30.22 -17.09
C SER A 147 -58.24 -30.51 -15.65
#